data_AF-A0A938CYE7-F1
#
_entry.id   AF-A0A938CYE7-F1
#
_cell.length_a   1.000
_cell.length_b   1.000
_cell.length_c   1.000
_cell.angle_alpha   90.00
_cell.angle_beta   90.00
_cell.angle_gamma   90.00
#
_symmetry.space_group_name_H-M   'P 1'
#
loop_
_entity.id
_entity.type
_entity.pdbx_description
1 polymer ?
#
loop_
_entity_poly.entity_id
_entity_poly.type
_entity_poly.pdbx_seq_one_letter_code
_entity_poly.pdbx_strand_id
1 'polypeptide(L)'
;MRETGRRADSGFPQALDSLRAAGEQTRLRLLLLCARSELTVTELTQILGQSQPRVSRHLKVLCDAGLLERVREGSSVFYGLAHTGPGAAHARAILDLVDGPRGAYGRDADRLAGVVEQRREAAARYFSQNAAQWDAIRSLHVDEAEVERALVDLFPADGEAELVDVGTGTGRMLVLLGTRVRRALGVDLSREMLAVARANLERAGL
;
A
#
# COMPACT_ATOMS: atom_id res chain seq x y z
N MET A 1 -22.68 -45.85 -15.61
CA MET A 1 -21.39 -45.73 -14.92
C MET A 1 -20.53 -44.69 -15.62
N ARG A 2 -20.52 -43.47 -15.06
CA ARG A 2 -19.45 -42.45 -15.06
C ARG A 2 -20.08 -41.19 -14.46
N GLU A 3 -19.72 -40.95 -13.21
CA GLU A 3 -20.20 -39.86 -12.37
C GLU A 3 -19.79 -38.50 -12.95
N THR A 4 -20.77 -37.70 -13.33
CA THR A 4 -20.59 -36.29 -13.62
C THR A 4 -20.34 -35.57 -12.30
N GLY A 5 -19.07 -35.33 -12.01
CA GLY A 5 -18.59 -34.66 -10.81
C GLY A 5 -19.32 -33.35 -10.54
N ARG A 6 -20.07 -33.38 -9.46
CA ARG A 6 -20.82 -32.29 -8.81
C ARG A 6 -19.88 -31.09 -8.55
N ARG A 7 -19.98 -29.99 -9.33
CA ARG A 7 -19.53 -28.65 -8.90
C ARG A 7 -20.49 -28.11 -7.83
N ALA A 8 -20.65 -28.83 -6.72
CA ALA A 8 -21.52 -28.41 -5.63
C ALA A 8 -20.87 -27.28 -4.84
N ASP A 9 -21.55 -26.14 -4.80
CA ASP A 9 -21.96 -25.52 -3.55
C ASP A 9 -20.84 -25.03 -2.61
N SER A 10 -19.66 -24.67 -3.12
CA SER A 10 -18.59 -24.08 -2.30
C SER A 10 -18.88 -22.66 -1.83
N GLY A 11 -19.82 -21.96 -2.50
CA GLY A 11 -20.17 -20.58 -2.18
C GLY A 11 -20.89 -20.42 -0.84
N PHE A 12 -21.85 -21.30 -0.52
CA PHE A 12 -22.63 -21.19 0.72
C PHE A 12 -21.79 -21.42 2.00
N PRO A 13 -21.00 -22.50 2.12
CA PRO A 13 -20.12 -22.69 3.28
C PRO A 13 -19.12 -21.54 3.45
N GLN A 14 -18.54 -21.06 2.34
CA GLN A 14 -17.57 -19.97 2.39
C GLN A 14 -18.19 -18.63 2.78
N ALA A 15 -19.39 -18.33 2.29
CA ALA A 15 -20.14 -17.15 2.72
C ALA A 15 -20.51 -17.24 4.21
N LEU A 16 -20.92 -18.42 4.69
CA LEU A 16 -21.21 -18.64 6.10
C LEU A 16 -19.96 -18.44 6.98
N ASP A 17 -18.81 -18.97 6.57
CA ASP A 17 -17.54 -18.78 7.29
C ASP A 17 -17.10 -17.32 7.29
N SER A 18 -17.29 -16.62 6.17
CA SER A 18 -17.05 -15.17 6.04
C SER A 18 -17.93 -14.38 7.01
N LEU A 19 -19.23 -14.68 7.06
CA LEU A 19 -20.17 -14.00 7.95
C LEU A 19 -19.89 -14.30 9.43
N ARG A 20 -19.53 -15.55 9.77
CA ARG A 20 -19.09 -15.92 11.13
C ARG A 20 -17.80 -15.19 11.53
N ALA A 21 -16.84 -15.13 10.60
CA ALA A 21 -15.59 -14.42 10.79
C ALA A 21 -15.79 -12.91 10.85
N ALA A 22 -16.79 -12.32 10.20
CA ALA A 22 -17.04 -10.89 10.29
C ALA A 22 -17.97 -10.50 11.46
N GLY A 23 -18.84 -11.41 11.92
CA GLY A 23 -19.90 -11.18 12.90
C GLY A 23 -19.45 -10.89 14.34
N GLU A 24 -18.48 -10.01 14.54
CA GLU A 24 -18.07 -9.47 15.83
C GLU A 24 -17.59 -8.03 15.67
N GLN A 25 -17.89 -7.19 16.66
CA GLN A 25 -17.69 -5.74 16.59
C GLN A 25 -16.25 -5.34 16.26
N THR A 26 -15.25 -5.94 16.91
CA THR A 26 -13.83 -5.63 16.65
C THR A 26 -13.41 -6.05 15.25
N ARG A 27 -13.88 -7.20 14.76
CA ARG A 27 -13.57 -7.68 13.40
C ARG A 27 -14.16 -6.81 12.29
N LEU A 28 -15.37 -6.28 12.48
CA LEU A 28 -15.93 -5.28 11.55
C LEU A 28 -15.13 -3.98 11.55
N ARG A 29 -14.69 -3.51 12.72
CA ARG A 29 -13.80 -2.34 12.84
C ARG A 29 -12.48 -2.56 12.11
N LEU A 30 -11.87 -3.74 12.28
CA LEU A 30 -10.64 -4.12 11.58
C LEU A 30 -10.83 -4.13 10.05
N LEU A 31 -11.91 -4.71 9.54
CA LEU A 31 -12.21 -4.69 8.11
C LEU A 31 -12.33 -3.27 7.56
N LEU A 32 -13.05 -2.38 8.28
CA LEU A 32 -13.18 -0.97 7.90
C LEU A 32 -11.85 -0.22 7.88
N LEU A 33 -10.96 -0.50 8.84
CA LEU A 33 -9.63 0.10 8.90
C LEU A 33 -8.73 -0.41 7.76
N CYS A 34 -8.67 -1.73 7.58
CA CYS A 34 -7.83 -2.38 6.55
C CYS A 34 -8.34 -2.15 5.12
N ALA A 35 -9.59 -1.73 4.94
CA ALA A 35 -10.12 -1.26 3.66
C ALA A 35 -9.62 0.14 3.28
N ARG A 36 -9.19 0.95 4.25
CA ARG A 36 -8.72 2.33 4.04
C ARG A 36 -7.20 2.44 3.94
N SER A 37 -6.46 1.57 4.63
CA SER A 37 -5.00 1.52 4.60
C SER A 37 -4.50 0.15 5.02
N GLU A 38 -3.36 -0.26 4.49
CA GLU A 38 -2.61 -1.41 5.02
C GLU A 38 -1.96 -1.04 6.35
N LEU A 39 -2.19 -1.87 7.37
CA LEU A 39 -1.82 -1.56 8.75
C LEU A 39 -1.13 -2.74 9.42
N THR A 40 -0.13 -2.46 10.23
CA THR A 40 0.52 -3.42 11.12
C THR A 40 -0.36 -3.72 12.34
N VAL A 41 -0.06 -4.82 13.02
CA VAL A 41 -0.74 -5.16 14.28
C VAL A 41 -0.57 -4.06 15.33
N THR A 42 0.59 -3.40 15.37
CA THR A 42 0.89 -2.31 16.32
C THR A 42 0.06 -1.06 16.06
N GLU A 43 -0.13 -0.71 14.78
CA GLU A 43 -1.00 0.42 14.42
C GLU A 43 -2.46 0.10 14.75
N LEU A 44 -2.92 -1.13 14.48
CA LEU A 44 -4.28 -1.55 14.77
C LEU A 44 -4.56 -1.59 16.29
N THR A 45 -3.59 -2.00 17.11
CA THR A 45 -3.73 -1.94 18.57
C THR A 45 -3.80 -0.50 19.08
N GLN A 46 -2.99 0.40 18.51
CA GLN A 46 -3.03 1.83 18.82
C GLN A 46 -4.38 2.45 18.46
N ILE A 47 -4.91 2.18 17.25
CA ILE A 47 -6.20 2.73 16.80
C ILE A 47 -7.36 2.19 17.64
N LEU A 48 -7.39 0.89 17.90
CA LEU A 48 -8.50 0.24 18.58
C LEU A 48 -8.45 0.38 20.11
N GLY A 49 -7.29 0.70 20.69
CA GLY A 49 -7.06 0.72 22.13
C GLY A 49 -7.17 -0.67 22.76
N GLN A 50 -6.78 -1.72 22.03
CA GLN A 50 -6.87 -3.11 22.46
C GLN A 50 -5.48 -3.77 22.53
N SER A 51 -5.36 -4.82 23.34
CA SER A 51 -4.09 -5.54 23.46
C SER A 51 -3.70 -6.28 22.18
N GLN A 52 -2.39 -6.37 21.92
CA GLN A 52 -1.85 -7.07 20.75
C GLN A 52 -2.28 -8.54 20.64
N PRO A 53 -2.29 -9.36 21.71
CA PRO A 53 -2.79 -10.74 21.60
C PRO A 53 -4.25 -10.82 21.14
N ARG A 54 -5.09 -9.87 21.57
CA ARG A 54 -6.49 -9.81 21.17
C ARG A 54 -6.62 -9.45 19.70
N VAL A 55 -5.95 -8.37 19.26
CA VAL A 55 -5.98 -7.93 17.85
C VAL A 55 -5.42 -9.01 16.92
N SER A 56 -4.27 -9.61 17.25
CA SER A 56 -3.68 -10.71 16.47
C SER A 56 -4.63 -11.90 16.29
N ARG A 57 -5.39 -12.27 17.33
CA ARG A 57 -6.38 -13.35 17.25
C ARG A 57 -7.50 -12.99 16.27
N HIS A 58 -7.99 -11.75 16.31
CA HIS A 58 -9.03 -11.29 15.38
C HIS A 58 -8.52 -11.26 13.93
N LEU A 59 -7.31 -10.74 13.71
CA LEU A 59 -6.67 -10.73 12.40
C LEU A 59 -6.50 -12.13 11.82
N LYS A 60 -6.06 -13.10 12.63
CA LYS A 60 -5.96 -14.49 12.20
C LYS A 60 -7.29 -15.04 11.71
N VAL A 61 -8.38 -14.82 12.46
CA VAL A 61 -9.73 -15.29 12.06
C VAL A 61 -10.16 -14.68 10.73
N LEU A 62 -9.90 -13.38 10.51
CA LEU A 62 -10.25 -12.69 9.27
C LEU A 62 -9.40 -13.18 8.08
N CYS A 63 -8.11 -13.42 8.29
CA CYS A 63 -7.22 -13.98 7.27
C CYS A 63 -7.58 -15.42 6.92
N ASP A 64 -7.86 -16.26 7.92
CA ASP A 64 -8.24 -17.66 7.72
C ASP A 64 -9.56 -17.76 6.91
N ALA A 65 -10.46 -16.76 7.04
CA ALA A 65 -11.69 -16.65 6.25
C ALA A 65 -11.50 -15.98 4.87
N GLY A 66 -10.29 -15.51 4.55
CA GLY A 66 -9.98 -14.83 3.29
C GLY A 66 -10.59 -13.43 3.16
N LEU A 67 -10.98 -12.79 4.27
CA LEU A 67 -11.51 -11.43 4.28
C LEU A 67 -10.40 -10.37 4.33
N LEU A 68 -9.28 -10.72 4.98
CA LEU A 68 -8.06 -9.94 4.99
C LEU A 68 -6.92 -10.77 4.42
N GLU A 69 -5.94 -10.09 3.84
CA GLU A 69 -4.64 -10.65 3.49
C GLU A 69 -3.55 -10.03 4.35
N ARG A 70 -2.37 -10.67 4.32
CA ARG A 70 -1.20 -10.18 5.06
C ARG A 70 0.06 -10.28 4.21
N VAL A 71 0.86 -9.22 4.23
CA VAL A 71 2.12 -9.11 3.50
C VAL A 71 3.24 -8.84 4.50
N ARG A 72 4.35 -9.57 4.40
CA ARG A 72 5.53 -9.33 5.23
C ARG A 72 6.50 -8.43 4.49
N GLU A 73 6.84 -7.30 5.11
CA GLU A 73 7.81 -6.34 4.60
C GLU A 73 8.87 -6.07 5.67
N GLY A 74 10.09 -6.53 5.41
CA GLY A 74 11.18 -6.49 6.39
C GLY A 74 10.79 -7.20 7.69
N SER A 75 10.84 -6.46 8.80
CA SER A 75 10.46 -6.95 10.14
C SER A 75 8.96 -6.82 10.45
N SER A 76 8.18 -6.18 9.58
CA SER A 76 6.76 -5.88 9.82
C SER A 76 5.84 -6.80 9.00
N VAL A 77 4.61 -6.98 9.50
CA VAL A 77 3.53 -7.67 8.78
C VAL A 77 2.36 -6.70 8.67
N PHE A 78 2.00 -6.36 7.45
CA PHE A 78 0.88 -5.50 7.09
C PHE A 78 -0.35 -6.35 6.81
N TYR A 79 -1.51 -5.83 7.17
CA TYR A 79 -2.82 -6.43 6.93
C TYR A 79 -3.64 -5.48 6.06
N GLY A 80 -4.22 -6.02 5.00
CA GLY A 80 -5.05 -5.28 4.04
C GLY A 80 -6.31 -6.07 3.69
N LEU A 81 -7.27 -5.41 3.05
CA LEU A 81 -8.45 -6.08 2.52
C LEU A 81 -8.02 -7.12 1.48
N ALA A 82 -8.60 -8.32 1.53
CA ALA A 82 -8.29 -9.33 0.51
C ALA A 82 -8.70 -8.82 -0.89
N HIS A 83 -7.81 -8.95 -1.88
CA HIS A 83 -8.07 -8.48 -3.25
C HIS A 83 -8.59 -9.58 -4.19
N THR A 84 -8.30 -10.84 -3.89
CA THR A 84 -8.64 -11.98 -4.75
C THR A 84 -9.37 -13.09 -3.99
N GLY A 85 -10.01 -13.98 -4.74
CA GLY A 85 -10.79 -15.09 -4.19
C GLY A 85 -12.17 -14.69 -3.66
N PRO A 86 -13.00 -15.65 -3.24
CA PRO A 86 -14.39 -15.37 -2.89
C PRO A 86 -14.53 -14.54 -1.59
N GLY A 87 -13.57 -14.65 -0.66
CA GLY A 87 -13.53 -13.84 0.55
C GLY A 87 -13.42 -12.34 0.27
N ALA A 88 -12.70 -11.93 -0.78
CA ALA A 88 -12.61 -10.54 -1.21
C ALA A 88 -13.98 -9.96 -1.66
N ALA A 89 -14.81 -10.76 -2.31
CA ALA A 89 -16.17 -10.35 -2.68
C ALA A 89 -17.07 -10.20 -1.44
N HIS A 90 -16.98 -11.14 -0.49
CA HIS A 90 -17.73 -11.06 0.76
C HIS A 90 -17.29 -9.87 1.62
N ALA A 91 -15.99 -9.60 1.71
CA ALA A 91 -15.47 -8.48 2.48
C ALA A 91 -16.02 -7.13 1.97
N ARG A 92 -16.05 -6.93 0.65
CA ARG A 92 -16.67 -5.76 0.01
C ARG A 92 -18.17 -5.66 0.32
N ALA A 93 -18.92 -6.75 0.15
CA ALA A 93 -20.35 -6.76 0.45
C ALA A 93 -20.63 -6.44 1.93
N ILE A 94 -19.80 -6.93 2.86
CA ILE A 94 -19.92 -6.62 4.29
C ILE A 94 -19.62 -5.14 4.54
N LEU A 95 -18.58 -4.58 3.90
CA LEU A 95 -18.24 -3.16 4.00
C LEU A 95 -19.39 -2.27 3.51
N ASP A 96 -20.02 -2.60 2.38
CA ASP A 96 -21.16 -1.86 1.84
C ASP A 96 -22.35 -1.83 2.81
N LEU A 97 -22.53 -2.87 3.63
CA LEU A 97 -23.56 -2.93 4.66
C LEU A 97 -23.25 -2.05 5.88
N VAL A 98 -21.97 -1.85 6.20
CA VAL A 98 -21.55 -1.16 7.45
C VAL A 98 -21.09 0.28 7.23
N ASP A 99 -20.69 0.67 6.03
CA ASP A 99 -20.16 2.01 5.70
C ASP A 99 -21.27 3.04 5.39
N GLY A 100 -22.42 2.93 6.06
CA GLY A 100 -23.57 3.84 5.91
C GLY A 100 -23.34 5.26 6.48
N PRO A 101 -24.20 6.25 6.15
CA PRO A 101 -23.97 7.69 6.34
C PRO A 101 -23.76 8.22 7.77
N ARG A 102 -23.75 7.35 8.80
CA ARG A 102 -23.60 7.70 10.21
C ARG A 102 -22.63 6.75 10.91
N GLY A 103 -21.48 6.50 10.28
CA GLY A 103 -20.50 5.49 10.71
C GLY A 103 -20.29 5.46 12.22
N ALA A 104 -20.64 4.33 12.84
CA ALA A 104 -20.52 4.09 14.29
C ALA A 104 -19.06 4.15 14.80
N TYR A 105 -18.10 4.41 13.91
CA TYR A 105 -16.66 4.28 14.13
C TYR A 105 -15.86 5.53 13.70
N GLY A 106 -16.48 6.72 13.65
CA GLY A 106 -15.79 7.97 13.30
C GLY A 106 -14.49 8.19 14.09
N ARG A 107 -14.47 7.87 15.39
CA ARG A 107 -13.26 7.95 16.23
C ARG A 107 -12.12 7.05 15.76
N ASP A 108 -12.41 5.89 15.18
CA ASP A 108 -11.36 5.01 14.65
C ASP A 108 -10.80 5.57 13.35
N ALA A 109 -11.63 6.22 12.52
CA ALA A 109 -11.19 6.92 11.32
C ALA A 109 -10.27 8.11 11.67
N ASP A 110 -10.61 8.89 12.71
CA ASP A 110 -9.76 9.99 13.19
C ASP A 110 -8.39 9.48 13.67
N ARG A 111 -8.37 8.39 14.44
CA ARG A 111 -7.12 7.75 14.89
C ARG A 111 -6.32 7.17 13.74
N LEU A 112 -6.99 6.57 12.76
CA LEU A 112 -6.35 6.08 11.54
C LEU A 112 -5.65 7.22 10.79
N ALA A 113 -6.33 8.35 10.61
CA ALA A 113 -5.75 9.53 9.97
C ALA A 113 -4.49 10.00 10.71
N GLY A 114 -4.52 10.02 12.05
CA GLY A 114 -3.34 10.35 12.86
C GLY A 114 -2.17 9.38 12.67
N VAL A 115 -2.44 8.06 12.62
CA VAL A 115 -1.39 7.05 12.36
C VAL A 115 -0.78 7.20 10.97
N VAL A 116 -1.62 7.40 9.94
CA VAL A 116 -1.16 7.60 8.56
C VAL A 116 -0.30 8.85 8.45
N GLU A 117 -0.69 9.94 9.11
CA GLU A 117 0.09 11.17 9.10
C GLU A 117 1.43 11.01 9.81
N GLN A 118 1.47 10.35 10.97
CA GLN A 118 2.72 10.04 11.67
C GLN A 118 3.68 9.22 10.80
N ARG A 119 3.17 8.25 10.04
CA ARG A 119 3.96 7.47 9.07
C ARG A 119 4.52 8.35 7.95
N ARG A 120 3.70 9.25 7.40
CA ARG A 120 4.13 10.20 6.37
C ARG A 120 5.22 11.14 6.89
N GLU A 121 5.06 11.71 8.07
CA GLU A 121 6.05 12.58 8.70
C GLU A 121 7.35 11.84 9.03
N ALA A 122 7.26 10.59 9.50
CA ALA A 122 8.44 9.77 9.77
C ALA A 122 9.20 9.43 8.48
N ALA A 123 8.49 9.04 7.42
CA ALA A 123 9.08 8.81 6.10
C ALA A 123 9.71 10.10 5.57
N ALA A 124 9.00 11.22 5.57
CA ALA A 124 9.50 12.51 5.09
C ALA A 124 10.75 12.97 5.86
N ARG A 125 10.78 12.83 7.20
CA ARG A 125 11.97 13.14 8.01
C ARG A 125 13.14 12.21 7.71
N TYR A 126 12.88 10.92 7.54
CA TYR A 126 13.91 9.96 7.17
C TYR A 126 14.51 10.33 5.80
N PHE A 127 13.68 10.65 4.81
CA PHE A 127 14.16 11.05 3.48
C PHE A 127 14.87 12.41 3.50
N SER A 128 14.38 13.41 4.24
CA SER A 128 15.02 14.74 4.27
C SER A 128 16.36 14.75 5.01
N GLN A 129 16.48 14.01 6.12
CA GLN A 129 17.73 13.91 6.88
C GLN A 129 18.81 13.11 6.13
N ASN A 130 18.40 12.13 5.33
CA ASN A 130 19.31 11.29 4.57
C ASN A 130 19.44 11.72 3.10
N ALA A 131 18.76 12.79 2.65
CA ALA A 131 18.74 13.21 1.25
C ALA A 131 20.16 13.45 0.68
N ALA A 132 21.05 14.06 1.48
CA ALA A 132 22.43 14.30 1.08
C ALA A 132 23.27 13.01 0.97
N GLN A 133 22.83 11.92 1.60
CA GLN A 133 23.46 10.60 1.55
C GLN A 133 22.64 9.59 0.73
N TRP A 134 21.48 9.96 0.17
CA TRP A 134 20.56 9.04 -0.47
C TRP A 134 21.16 8.41 -1.73
N ASP A 135 21.89 9.21 -2.51
CA ASP A 135 22.68 8.72 -3.65
C ASP A 135 23.74 7.69 -3.18
N ALA A 136 24.37 7.92 -2.02
CA ALA A 136 25.35 7.01 -1.42
C ALA A 136 24.73 5.76 -0.74
N ILE A 137 23.47 5.83 -0.29
CA ILE A 137 22.74 4.67 0.28
C ILE A 137 22.23 3.76 -0.84
N ARG A 138 21.80 4.32 -1.98
CA ARG A 138 21.42 3.55 -3.17
C ARG A 138 22.58 2.76 -3.76
N SER A 139 23.80 3.30 -3.74
CA SER A 139 25.00 2.62 -4.27
C SER A 139 25.44 1.38 -3.47
N LEU A 140 24.82 1.08 -2.31
CA LEU A 140 25.26 -0.02 -1.44
C LEU A 140 24.69 -1.39 -1.80
N HIS A 141 23.74 -1.49 -2.74
CA HIS A 141 23.06 -2.77 -3.02
C HIS A 141 23.14 -3.25 -4.48
N VAL A 142 23.29 -2.35 -5.47
CA VAL A 142 23.48 -2.67 -6.90
C VAL A 142 24.27 -1.52 -7.55
N ASP A 143 25.08 -1.80 -8.60
CA ASP A 143 25.74 -0.76 -9.39
C ASP A 143 24.67 0.10 -10.12
N GLU A 144 24.56 1.36 -9.70
CA GLU A 144 23.56 2.30 -10.21
C GLU A 144 23.73 2.54 -11.72
N ALA A 145 24.96 2.55 -12.22
CA ALA A 145 25.23 2.76 -13.64
C ALA A 145 24.80 1.56 -14.50
N GLU A 146 24.74 0.35 -13.93
CA GLU A 146 24.21 -0.83 -14.62
C GLU A 146 22.68 -0.81 -14.69
N VAL A 147 22.02 -0.49 -13.57
CA VAL A 147 20.55 -0.36 -13.53
C VAL A 147 20.07 0.75 -14.45
N GLU A 148 20.72 1.91 -14.42
CA GLU A 148 20.37 3.04 -15.28
C GLU A 148 20.55 2.72 -16.76
N ARG A 149 21.65 2.05 -17.15
CA ARG A 149 21.84 1.59 -18.53
C ARG A 149 20.73 0.64 -18.95
N ALA A 150 20.42 -0.35 -18.13
CA ALA A 150 19.35 -1.31 -18.43
C ALA A 150 17.99 -0.62 -18.58
N LEU A 151 17.67 0.35 -17.71
CA LEU A 151 16.44 1.14 -17.81
C LEU A 151 16.38 1.92 -19.12
N VAL A 152 17.47 2.60 -19.48
CA VAL A 152 17.59 3.37 -20.73
C VAL A 152 17.42 2.47 -21.95
N ASP A 153 18.03 1.27 -21.95
CA ASP A 153 17.96 0.33 -23.07
C ASP A 153 16.56 -0.27 -23.25
N LEU A 154 15.83 -0.50 -22.15
CA LEU A 154 14.46 -1.00 -22.18
C LEU A 154 13.44 0.10 -22.53
N PHE A 155 13.77 1.38 -22.33
CA PHE A 155 12.83 2.47 -22.51
C PHE A 155 12.68 2.85 -24.00
N PRO A 156 11.45 3.01 -24.52
CA PRO A 156 11.22 3.47 -25.89
C PRO A 156 11.97 4.78 -26.15
N ALA A 157 12.76 4.79 -27.22
CA ALA A 157 13.58 5.95 -27.62
C ALA A 157 12.94 6.76 -28.76
N ASP A 158 11.65 6.55 -29.02
CA ASP A 158 10.91 7.23 -30.10
C ASP A 158 10.49 8.66 -29.74
N GLY A 159 10.64 9.06 -28.48
CA GLY A 159 10.35 10.43 -28.02
C GLY A 159 8.87 10.72 -27.81
N GLU A 160 7.98 9.74 -28.01
CA GLU A 160 6.52 9.97 -28.01
C GLU A 160 5.85 9.61 -26.68
N ALA A 161 6.54 8.85 -25.82
CA ALA A 161 6.04 8.40 -24.55
C ALA A 161 5.78 9.56 -23.55
N GLU A 162 4.85 9.34 -22.62
CA GLU A 162 4.69 10.17 -21.42
C GLU A 162 5.22 9.41 -20.21
N LEU A 163 6.04 10.06 -19.38
CA LEU A 163 6.62 9.49 -18.17
C LEU A 163 5.94 10.09 -16.92
N VAL A 164 5.52 9.22 -16.00
CA VAL A 164 5.13 9.62 -14.64
C VAL A 164 6.07 8.94 -13.66
N ASP A 165 6.84 9.74 -12.92
CA ASP A 165 7.76 9.29 -11.89
C ASP A 165 7.14 9.49 -10.50
N VAL A 166 6.64 8.40 -9.90
CA VAL A 166 5.93 8.42 -8.62
C VAL A 166 6.92 8.18 -7.48
N GLY A 167 7.02 9.15 -6.57
CA GLY A 167 8.10 9.19 -5.59
C GLY A 167 9.41 9.63 -6.23
N THR A 168 9.35 10.71 -7.03
CA THR A 168 10.48 11.15 -7.88
C THR A 168 11.74 11.47 -7.08
N GLY A 169 11.60 11.76 -5.77
CA GLY A 169 12.72 12.04 -4.90
C GLY A 169 13.55 13.20 -5.44
N THR A 170 14.82 12.96 -5.75
CA THR A 170 15.76 13.96 -6.30
C THR A 170 15.64 14.17 -7.81
N GLY A 171 14.68 13.52 -8.47
CA GLY A 171 14.42 13.67 -9.91
C GLY A 171 15.33 12.83 -10.81
N ARG A 172 16.03 11.82 -10.28
CA ARG A 172 17.06 11.07 -11.05
C ARG A 172 16.51 10.40 -12.31
N MET A 173 15.34 9.77 -12.23
CA MET A 173 14.73 9.10 -13.39
C MET A 173 14.24 10.10 -14.43
N LEU A 174 13.74 11.25 -13.99
CA LEU A 174 13.37 12.35 -14.90
C LEU A 174 14.59 12.91 -15.63
N VAL A 175 15.74 13.03 -14.95
CA VAL A 175 17.00 13.43 -15.60
C VAL A 175 17.48 12.37 -16.59
N LEU A 176 17.39 11.10 -16.23
CA LEU A 176 17.88 9.99 -17.05
C LEU A 176 17.05 9.79 -18.33
N LEU A 177 15.72 9.87 -18.21
CA LEU A 177 14.79 9.50 -19.28
C LEU A 177 14.09 10.70 -19.93
N GLY A 178 14.23 11.91 -19.37
CA GLY A 178 13.50 13.11 -19.80
C GLY A 178 13.70 13.49 -21.26
N THR A 179 14.86 13.17 -21.85
CA THR A 179 15.15 13.43 -23.28
C THR A 179 14.57 12.39 -24.23
N ARG A 180 14.04 11.28 -23.72
CA ARG A 180 13.44 10.19 -24.51
C ARG A 180 11.92 10.19 -24.51
N VAL A 181 11.31 11.19 -23.88
CA VAL A 181 9.86 11.30 -23.72
C VAL A 181 9.36 12.66 -24.17
N ARG A 182 8.10 12.70 -24.64
CA ARG A 182 7.45 13.95 -25.04
C ARG A 182 7.17 14.83 -23.83
N ARG A 183 6.85 14.19 -22.69
CA ARG A 183 6.53 14.86 -21.44
C ARG A 183 6.86 13.96 -20.25
N ALA A 184 7.44 14.53 -19.21
CA ALA A 184 7.65 13.87 -17.93
C ALA A 184 6.97 14.62 -16.78
N LEU A 185 6.40 13.89 -15.83
CA LEU A 185 5.79 14.43 -14.61
C LEU A 185 6.37 13.71 -13.39
N GLY A 186 7.09 14.46 -12.56
CA GLY A 186 7.51 14.01 -11.22
C GLY A 186 6.44 14.29 -10.19
N VAL A 187 6.10 13.27 -9.40
CA VAL A 187 5.21 13.40 -8.24
C VAL A 187 5.95 12.97 -6.99
N ASP A 188 5.96 13.82 -5.97
CA ASP A 188 6.48 13.48 -4.65
C ASP A 188 5.61 14.12 -3.57
N LEU A 189 5.59 13.51 -2.38
CA LEU A 189 4.87 14.02 -1.22
C LEU A 189 5.68 15.11 -0.49
N SER A 190 7.02 15.07 -0.57
CA SER A 190 7.89 16.06 0.07
C SER A 190 8.14 17.26 -0.83
N ARG A 191 7.79 18.45 -0.33
CA ARG A 191 8.08 19.72 -1.02
C ARG A 191 9.57 19.98 -1.12
N GLU A 192 10.33 19.55 -0.13
CA GLU A 192 11.80 19.65 -0.09
C GLU A 192 12.41 18.79 -1.21
N MET A 193 11.96 17.54 -1.38
CA MET A 193 12.42 16.66 -2.46
C MET A 193 12.08 17.25 -3.84
N LEU A 194 10.86 17.79 -4.01
CA LEU A 194 10.48 18.48 -5.25
C LEU A 194 11.35 19.71 -5.54
N ALA A 195 11.80 20.45 -4.52
CA ALA A 195 12.72 21.57 -4.73
C ALA A 195 14.11 21.10 -5.21
N VAL A 196 14.63 20.01 -4.63
CA VAL A 196 15.89 19.38 -5.07
C VAL A 196 15.76 18.84 -6.49
N ALA A 197 14.66 18.14 -6.80
CA ALA A 197 14.39 17.60 -8.13
C ALA A 197 14.38 18.69 -9.20
N ARG A 198 13.71 19.82 -8.95
CA ARG A 198 13.71 20.98 -9.87
C ARG A 198 15.12 21.50 -10.12
N ALA A 199 15.91 21.70 -9.07
CA ALA A 199 17.29 22.19 -9.21
C ALA A 199 18.18 21.20 -10.01
N ASN A 200 17.94 19.89 -9.87
CA ASN A 200 18.66 18.87 -10.63
C ASN A 200 18.24 18.84 -12.10
N LEU A 201 16.94 18.98 -12.39
CA LEU A 201 16.41 19.06 -13.76
C LEU A 201 16.94 20.31 -14.48
N GLU A 202 16.89 21.47 -13.83
CA GLU A 202 17.43 22.72 -14.36
C GLU A 202 18.93 22.57 -14.71
N ARG A 203 19.70 21.90 -13.84
CA ARG A 203 21.13 21.64 -14.09
C ARG A 203 21.36 20.68 -15.27
N ALA A 204 20.43 19.76 -15.51
CA ALA A 204 20.44 18.83 -16.63
C ALA A 204 19.88 19.45 -17.93
N GLY A 205 19.34 20.68 -17.88
CA GLY A 205 18.76 21.36 -19.03
C GLY A 205 17.37 20.85 -19.42
N LEU A 206 16.61 20.32 -18.46
CA LEU A 206 15.25 19.79 -18.61
C LEU A 206 14.21 20.69 -17.92
#